data_AF-A0A0F0GTK1-F1
#
_entry.id   AF-A0A0F0GTK1-F1
#
_cell.length_a   1.000
_cell.length_b   1.000
_cell.length_c   1.000
_cell.angle_alpha   90.00
_cell.angle_beta   90.00
_cell.angle_gamma   90.00
#
_symmetry.space_group_name_H-M   'P 1'
#
loop_
_entity.id
_entity.type
_entity.pdbx_description
1 polymer ?
#
loop_
_entity_poly.entity_id
_entity_poly.type
_entity_poly.pdbx_seq_one_letter_code
_entity_poly.pdbx_strand_id
1 'polypeptide(L)'
;EHDLSKEPLVFQRAVARTAQIPWMSATTTDLGWSTRRLSPSTRFMQWYARRLFEVIPRNRRVYRSFIRVSQMVDHPAALFRPAVLWPVLTRGGLSGSRPRAKER
;
A
#
# COMPACT_ATOMS: atom_id res chain seq x y z
N GLU A 1 0.89 45.34 6.27
CA GLU A 1 0.96 44.38 7.39
C GLU A 1 0.99 42.96 6.84
N HIS A 2 1.93 42.12 7.30
CA HIS A 2 1.95 40.70 6.95
C HIS A 2 0.95 39.97 7.86
N ASP A 3 -0.14 39.47 7.29
CA ASP A 3 -1.17 38.69 8.00
C ASP A 3 -0.64 37.28 8.30
N LEU A 4 0.14 37.18 9.38
CA LEU A 4 0.75 35.93 9.86
C LEU A 4 -0.28 34.88 10.34
N SER A 5 -1.56 35.25 10.44
CA SER A 5 -2.61 34.34 10.92
C SER A 5 -2.96 33.22 9.93
N LYS A 6 -2.67 33.43 8.63
CA LYS A 6 -2.93 32.45 7.57
C LYS A 6 -1.76 31.50 7.31
N GLU A 7 -0.55 31.88 7.70
CA GLU A 7 0.67 31.08 7.56
C GLU A 7 0.55 29.68 8.19
N PRO A 8 -0.01 29.51 9.42
CA PRO A 8 -0.19 28.20 10.02
C PRO A 8 -1.12 27.28 9.22
N LEU A 9 -2.20 27.81 8.65
CA LEU A 9 -3.16 27.00 7.88
C LEU A 9 -2.59 26.61 6.50
N VAL A 10 -1.83 27.50 5.86
CA VAL A 10 -1.12 27.20 4.62
C VAL A 10 -0.10 26.08 4.87
N PHE A 11 0.69 26.21 5.93
CA PHE A 11 1.65 25.19 6.35
C PHE A 11 0.98 23.85 6.69
N GLN A 12 -0.07 23.85 7.51
CA GLN A 12 -0.81 22.63 7.87
C GLN A 12 -1.39 21.94 6.63
N ARG A 13 -1.92 22.69 5.67
CA ARG A 13 -2.41 22.13 4.39
C ARG A 13 -1.28 21.54 3.55
N ALA A 14 -0.11 22.17 3.50
CA ALA A 14 1.05 21.65 2.79
C ALA A 14 1.57 20.34 3.42
N VAL A 15 1.64 20.30 4.76
CA VAL A 15 2.00 19.10 5.51
C VAL A 15 0.97 17.99 5.28
N ALA A 16 -0.32 18.29 5.40
CA ALA A 16 -1.39 17.32 5.19
C ALA A 16 -1.34 16.73 3.77
N ARG A 17 -1.14 17.57 2.74
CA ARG A 17 -1.00 17.10 1.34
C ARG A 17 0.21 16.19 1.15
N THR A 18 1.34 16.53 1.76
CA THR A 18 2.58 15.75 1.64
C THR A 18 2.46 14.41 2.37
N ALA A 19 1.84 14.41 3.55
CA ALA A 19 1.68 13.23 4.39
C ALA A 19 0.52 12.32 3.94
N GLN A 20 -0.43 12.82 3.13
CA GLN A 20 -1.64 12.09 2.74
C GLN A 20 -1.33 10.73 2.12
N ILE A 21 -0.35 10.67 1.22
CA ILE A 21 0.02 9.47 0.49
C ILE A 21 0.67 8.41 1.40
N PRO A 22 1.71 8.75 2.20
CA PRO A 22 2.22 7.88 3.26
C PRO A 22 1.15 7.40 4.23
N TRP A 23 0.26 8.32 4.65
CA TRP A 23 -0.81 8.03 5.60
C TRP A 23 -1.82 7.01 5.07
N MET A 24 -2.24 7.17 3.81
CA MET A 24 -3.10 6.19 3.14
C MET A 24 -2.40 4.84 2.97
N SER A 25 -1.11 4.83 2.62
CA SER A 25 -0.34 3.59 2.45
C SER A 25 -0.25 2.80 3.76
N ALA A 26 -0.05 3.46 4.90
CA ALA A 26 -0.03 2.81 6.20
C ALA A 26 -1.42 2.30 6.60
N THR A 27 -2.43 3.17 6.56
CA THR A 27 -3.79 2.89 7.08
C THR A 27 -4.61 1.93 6.21
N THR A 28 -4.30 1.78 4.92
CA THR A 28 -5.02 0.82 4.05
C THR A 28 -4.80 -0.63 4.50
N THR A 29 -3.65 -0.92 5.12
CA THR A 29 -3.36 -2.25 5.68
C THR A 29 -4.24 -2.52 6.90
N ASP A 30 -4.45 -1.52 7.74
CA ASP A 30 -5.26 -1.63 8.96
C ASP A 30 -6.75 -1.86 8.67
N LEU A 31 -7.24 -1.38 7.50
CA LEU A 31 -8.60 -1.70 7.04
C LEU A 31 -8.82 -3.21 6.85
N GLY A 32 -7.76 -4.02 6.79
CA GLY A 32 -7.85 -5.49 6.81
C GLY A 32 -8.47 -6.05 8.09
N TRP A 33 -8.45 -5.30 9.19
CA TRP A 33 -9.01 -5.70 10.49
C TRP A 33 -10.37 -5.05 10.78
N SER A 34 -10.95 -4.31 9.84
CA SER A 34 -12.26 -3.69 10.04
C SER A 34 -13.37 -4.74 10.05
N THR A 35 -14.26 -4.67 11.03
CA THR A 35 -15.50 -5.46 11.11
C THR A 35 -16.61 -4.91 10.21
N ARG A 36 -16.42 -3.73 9.60
CA ARG A 36 -17.39 -3.08 8.72
C ARG A 36 -17.23 -3.56 7.27
N ARG A 37 -18.32 -3.46 6.49
CA ARG A 37 -18.33 -3.84 5.08
C ARG A 37 -17.34 -2.97 4.29
N LEU A 38 -16.26 -3.59 3.82
CA LEU A 38 -15.22 -2.90 3.05
C LEU A 38 -15.73 -2.47 1.68
N SER A 39 -15.30 -1.29 1.24
CA SER A 39 -15.57 -0.83 -0.11
C SER A 39 -14.90 -1.76 -1.15
N PRO A 40 -15.44 -1.85 -2.39
CA PRO A 40 -14.83 -2.66 -3.45
C PRO A 40 -13.37 -2.28 -3.73
N SER A 41 -13.03 -0.99 -3.68
CA SER A 41 -11.66 -0.50 -3.88
C SER A 41 -10.72 -0.97 -2.77
N THR A 42 -11.16 -0.93 -1.50
CA THR A 42 -10.37 -1.46 -0.38
C THR A 42 -10.10 -2.95 -0.53
N ARG A 43 -11.11 -3.73 -0.95
CA ARG A 43 -10.95 -5.17 -1.20
C ARG A 43 -9.95 -5.45 -2.31
N PHE A 44 -9.99 -4.67 -3.40
CA PHE A 44 -9.04 -4.76 -4.49
C PHE A 44 -7.62 -4.46 -4.01
N MET A 45 -7.43 -3.37 -3.26
CA MET A 45 -6.12 -3.00 -2.71
C MET A 45 -5.55 -4.08 -1.78
N GLN A 46 -6.36 -4.68 -0.93
CA GLN A 46 -5.94 -5.79 -0.07
C GLN A 46 -5.59 -7.06 -0.86
N TRP A 47 -6.33 -7.36 -1.92
CA TRP A 47 -5.98 -8.45 -2.83
C TRP A 47 -4.64 -8.18 -3.52
N TYR A 48 -4.43 -6.96 -4.02
CA TYR A 48 -3.19 -6.56 -4.66
C TYR A 48 -2.00 -6.64 -3.71
N ALA A 49 -2.15 -6.13 -2.49
CA ALA A 49 -1.10 -6.19 -1.46
C ALA A 49 -0.71 -7.63 -1.12
N ARG A 50 -1.68 -8.55 -0.98
CA ARG A 50 -1.39 -9.98 -0.76
C ARG A 50 -0.59 -10.59 -1.90
N ARG A 51 -1.00 -10.35 -3.15
CA ARG A 51 -0.28 -10.81 -4.33
C ARG A 51 1.13 -10.23 -4.41
N LEU A 52 1.29 -8.95 -4.09
CA LEU A 52 2.58 -8.28 -4.01
C LEU A 52 3.52 -8.99 -3.01
N PHE A 53 3.02 -9.30 -1.80
CA PHE A 53 3.79 -10.03 -0.78
C PHE A 53 4.17 -11.45 -1.20
N GLU A 54 3.32 -12.15 -1.95
CA GLU A 54 3.63 -13.49 -2.49
C GLU A 54 4.76 -13.46 -3.55
N VAL A 55 4.87 -12.35 -4.30
CA VAL A 55 5.85 -12.17 -5.38
C VAL A 55 7.19 -11.65 -4.88
N ILE A 56 7.20 -10.84 -3.81
CA ILE A 56 8.39 -10.21 -3.24
C ILE A 56 9.58 -11.18 -3.06
N PRO A 57 9.42 -12.37 -2.45
CA PRO A 57 10.55 -13.28 -2.22
C PRO A 57 11.22 -13.79 -3.50
N ARG A 58 10.49 -13.80 -4.62
CA ARG A 58 10.91 -14.42 -5.89
C ARG A 58 11.32 -13.39 -6.94
N ASN A 59 11.10 -12.10 -6.70
CA ASN A 59 11.36 -11.06 -7.67
C ASN A 59 12.07 -9.85 -7.03
N ARG A 60 13.39 -9.78 -7.25
CA ARG A 60 14.25 -8.70 -6.73
C ARG A 60 13.78 -7.30 -7.15
N ARG A 61 13.18 -7.16 -8.34
CA ARG A 61 12.70 -5.86 -8.84
C ARG A 61 11.48 -5.39 -8.06
N VAL A 62 10.54 -6.29 -7.82
CA VAL A 62 9.34 -6.05 -7.01
C VAL A 62 9.73 -5.73 -5.57
N TYR A 63 10.65 -6.51 -4.98
CA TYR A 63 11.17 -6.25 -3.63
C TYR A 63 11.80 -4.86 -3.51
N ARG A 64 12.68 -4.47 -4.45
CA ARG A 64 13.33 -3.15 -4.43
C ARG A 64 12.31 -2.02 -4.51
N SER A 65 11.32 -2.13 -5.39
CA SER A 65 10.26 -1.13 -5.50
C SER A 65 9.41 -1.06 -4.23
N PHE A 66 9.08 -2.20 -3.63
CA PHE A 66 8.36 -2.26 -2.35
C PHE A 66 9.13 -1.55 -1.24
N ILE A 67 10.42 -1.85 -1.05
CA ILE A 67 11.23 -1.23 0.00
C ILE A 67 11.37 0.28 -0.20
N ARG A 68 11.61 0.74 -1.44
CA ARG A 68 11.73 2.19 -1.72
C ARG A 68 10.43 2.93 -1.42
N VAL A 69 9.29 2.34 -1.74
CA VAL A 69 7.97 2.93 -1.40
C VAL A 69 7.71 2.87 0.10
N SER A 70 8.03 1.75 0.75
CA SER A 70 7.88 1.60 2.21
C SER A 70 8.74 2.57 3.01
N GLN A 71 9.92 2.91 2.49
CA GLN A 71 10.83 3.92 3.05
C GLN A 71 10.52 5.33 2.52
N MET A 72 9.39 5.51 1.84
CA MET A 72 8.91 6.79 1.32
C MET A 72 9.88 7.49 0.35
N VAL A 73 10.82 6.75 -0.23
CA VAL A 73 11.77 7.24 -1.24
C VAL A 73 11.06 7.45 -2.58
N ASP A 74 10.18 6.51 -2.94
CA ASP A 74 9.38 6.58 -4.16
C ASP A 74 7.89 6.72 -3.82
N HIS A 75 7.15 7.40 -4.70
CA HIS A 75 5.71 7.52 -4.59
C HIS A 75 5.02 6.13 -4.68
N PRO A 76 3.95 5.83 -3.91
CA PRO A 76 3.27 4.52 -3.93
C PRO A 76 2.73 4.08 -5.29
N ALA A 77 2.40 5.04 -6.16
CA ALA A 77 2.06 4.78 -7.57
C ALA A 77 3.16 3.97 -8.31
N ALA A 78 4.41 3.99 -7.84
CA ALA A 78 5.49 3.20 -8.39
C ALA A 78 5.23 1.69 -8.30
N LEU A 79 4.45 1.23 -7.32
CA LEU A 79 4.04 -0.18 -7.21
C LEU A 79 3.05 -0.59 -8.29
N PHE A 80 2.40 0.35 -8.97
CA PHE A 80 1.44 0.09 -10.04
C PHE A 80 2.05 0.22 -11.45
N ARG A 81 3.36 0.50 -11.54
CA ARG A 81 4.06 0.55 -12.82
C ARG A 81 4.12 -0.85 -13.45
N PRO A 82 4.12 -0.97 -14.79
CA PRO A 82 4.11 -2.28 -15.48
C PRO A 82 5.19 -3.26 -15.01
N ALA A 83 6.37 -2.75 -14.66
CA ALA A 83 7.49 -3.56 -14.17
C ALA A 83 7.22 -4.29 -12.84
N VAL A 84 6.28 -3.80 -12.02
CA VAL A 84 5.84 -4.41 -10.76
C VAL A 84 4.47 -5.06 -10.94
N LEU A 85 3.56 -4.40 -11.66
CA LEU A 85 2.20 -4.85 -11.90
C LEU A 85 2.17 -6.18 -12.64
N TRP A 86 2.97 -6.35 -13.70
CA TRP A 86 2.96 -7.55 -14.51
C TRP A 86 3.33 -8.81 -13.71
N PRO A 87 4.46 -8.86 -12.96
CA PRO A 87 4.76 -9.97 -12.06
C PRO A 87 3.65 -10.30 -11.05
N VAL A 88 2.99 -9.28 -10.50
CA VAL A 88 1.91 -9.42 -9.51
C VAL A 88 0.64 -10.00 -10.14
N LEU A 89 0.38 -9.69 -11.42
CA LEU A 89 -0.78 -10.18 -12.16
C LEU A 89 -0.55 -11.54 -12.84
N THR A 90 0.67 -11.83 -13.34
CA THR A 90 0.91 -12.98 -14.22
C THR A 90 1.37 -14.26 -13.53
N ARG A 91 1.78 -14.26 -12.26
CA ARG A 91 2.20 -15.49 -11.53
C ARG A 91 1.94 -15.38 -10.02
N GLY A 92 0.80 -15.90 -9.56
CA GLY A 92 0.49 -16.07 -8.12
C GLY A 92 -0.77 -16.88 -7.79
N GLY A 93 -1.41 -17.51 -8.79
CA GLY A 93 -2.65 -18.28 -8.62
C GLY A 93 -2.50 -19.69 -8.05
N LEU A 94 -1.30 -20.13 -7.66
CA LEU A 94 -1.05 -21.49 -7.14
C LEU A 94 -0.06 -21.47 -5.97
N SER A 95 -0.37 -20.79 -4.87
CA SER A 95 0.25 -21.01 -3.54
C SER A 95 -0.50 -20.17 -2.50
N GLY A 96 -1.15 -20.68 -1.47
CA GLY A 96 -1.36 -22.06 -1.07
C GLY A 96 -2.66 -22.15 -0.28
N SER A 97 -3.27 -23.33 -0.32
CA SER A 97 -4.25 -23.73 0.69
C SER A 97 -3.63 -23.43 2.06
N ARG A 98 -4.19 -22.48 2.81
CA ARG A 98 -3.84 -22.33 4.23
C ARG A 98 -4.12 -23.70 4.85
N PRO A 99 -3.14 -24.43 5.41
CA PRO A 99 -3.46 -25.57 6.22
C PRO A 99 -4.33 -25.05 7.36
N ARG A 100 -5.61 -25.43 7.35
CA ARG A 100 -6.53 -25.18 8.45
C ARG A 100 -5.94 -25.96 9.60
N ALA A 101 -5.33 -25.26 10.56
CA ALA A 101 -4.89 -25.88 11.79
C ALA A 101 -6.10 -26.63 12.35
N LYS A 102 -6.04 -27.96 12.35
CA LYS A 102 -6.99 -28.76 13.08
C LYS A 102 -6.61 -28.58 14.55
N GLU A 103 -7.37 -27.75 15.25
CA GLU A 103 -7.43 -27.86 16.71
C GLU A 103 -7.71 -29.32 17.04
N ARG A 104 -6.80 -29.91 17.81
CA ARG A 104 -6.95 -31.23 18.42
C ARG A 104 -7.42 -31.02 19.85
#